data_AF-A0AA39T4U7-F1
#
_entry.id   AF-A0AA39T4U7-F1
#
_cell.length_a   1.000
_cell.length_b   1.000
_cell.length_c   1.000
_cell.angle_alpha   90.00
_cell.angle_beta   90.00
_cell.angle_gamma   90.00
#
_symmetry.space_group_name_H-M   'P 1'
#
loop_
_entity.id
_entity.type
_entity.pdbx_description
1 polymer ?
#
loop_
_entity_poly.entity_id
_entity_poly.type
_entity_poly.pdbx_seq_one_letter_code
_entity_poly.pdbx_strand_id
1 'polypeptide(L)'
;MDNLFEHARQWRIHPVGIIGVDHEMVSMQIAYEEAPLIGKGRWACPDFVLKDHQLSIKVKELGLNAQQEIDTIRRAGRIQDMNPQRTYHKFITEAMNQAKEREQIIKAQNQLKESTLSKAIDATSKDQSLSNMERSNKLGKLKSELKSLKQDRHENSCRFITAKNHLEEETVSKYYFQVNKESKPRDIIHALEIPNPLRNQT
;
A
#
# COMPACT_ATOMS: atom_id res chain seq x y z
N MET A 1 -31.36 13.22 0.28
CA MET A 1 -30.03 13.05 0.93
C MET A 1 -30.12 12.54 2.37
N ASP A 2 -31.33 12.25 2.89
CA ASP A 2 -31.55 12.04 4.32
C ASP A 2 -31.13 10.68 4.90
N ASN A 3 -30.44 9.82 4.12
CA ASN A 3 -30.09 8.47 4.54
C ASN A 3 -28.57 8.15 4.48
N LEU A 4 -27.70 9.16 4.40
CA LEU A 4 -26.25 8.93 4.34
C LEU A 4 -25.68 8.43 5.68
N PHE A 5 -26.26 8.89 6.79
CA PHE A 5 -25.79 8.57 8.14
C PHE A 5 -26.12 7.13 8.57
N GLU A 6 -27.22 6.54 8.11
CA GLU A 6 -27.55 5.14 8.44
C GLU A 6 -26.55 4.15 7.81
N HIS A 7 -25.88 4.57 6.74
CA HIS A 7 -24.87 3.79 6.02
C HIS A 7 -23.42 4.11 6.44
N ALA A 8 -23.24 5.02 7.41
CA ALA A 8 -21.94 5.37 7.95
C ALA A 8 -21.53 4.36 9.04
N ARG A 9 -20.39 3.70 8.85
CA ARG A 9 -19.86 2.68 9.76
C ARG A 9 -18.37 2.85 10.01
N GLN A 10 -17.85 2.13 11.00
CA GLN A 10 -16.42 2.08 11.34
C GLN A 10 -15.79 3.46 11.56
N TRP A 11 -16.40 4.27 12.40
CA TRP A 11 -15.82 5.54 12.83
C TRP A 11 -14.47 5.31 13.52
N ARG A 12 -13.45 6.03 13.08
CA ARG A 12 -12.09 5.96 13.62
C ARG A 12 -11.53 7.36 13.73
N ILE A 13 -10.85 7.63 14.83
CA ILE A 13 -10.07 8.85 15.01
C ILE A 13 -8.61 8.45 14.97
N HIS A 14 -7.82 9.06 14.09
CA HIS A 14 -6.45 8.65 13.90
C HIS A 14 -5.55 9.77 13.36
N PRO A 15 -4.23 9.72 13.59
CA PRO A 15 -3.31 10.71 13.02
C PRO A 15 -3.40 10.73 11.49
N VAL A 16 -3.37 11.93 10.92
CA VAL A 16 -3.58 12.22 9.48
C VAL A 16 -2.36 11.86 8.63
N GLY A 17 -1.17 11.88 9.23
CA GLY A 17 0.09 11.69 8.50
C GLY A 17 0.48 12.89 7.62
N ILE A 18 -0.11 14.07 7.83
CA ILE A 18 0.29 15.29 7.12
C ILE A 18 1.22 16.12 8.02
N ILE A 19 2.32 16.61 7.43
CA ILE A 19 3.30 17.44 8.15
C ILE A 19 2.64 18.74 8.62
N GLY A 20 2.93 19.16 9.85
CA GLY A 20 2.42 20.42 10.39
C GLY A 20 0.96 20.37 10.88
N VAL A 21 0.29 19.23 10.73
CA VAL A 21 -1.06 19.03 11.27
C VAL A 21 -0.98 18.45 12.69
N ASP A 22 -1.62 19.14 13.65
CA ASP A 22 -1.67 18.78 15.07
C ASP A 22 -2.97 18.06 15.49
N HIS A 23 -4.00 18.09 14.65
CA HIS A 23 -5.27 17.40 14.88
C HIS A 23 -5.28 15.97 14.32
N GLU A 24 -6.15 15.13 14.89
CA GLU A 24 -6.43 13.78 14.39
C GLU A 24 -7.56 13.82 13.35
N MET A 25 -7.48 12.97 12.33
CA MET A 25 -8.52 12.79 11.31
C MET A 25 -9.63 11.90 11.87
N VAL A 26 -10.87 12.36 11.73
CA VAL A 26 -12.03 11.47 11.85
C VAL A 26 -12.26 10.84 10.48
N SER A 27 -12.22 9.52 10.41
CA SER A 27 -12.59 8.76 9.22
C SER A 27 -13.78 7.85 9.52
N MET A 28 -14.64 7.70 8.51
CA MET A 28 -15.76 6.77 8.53
C MET A 28 -15.86 6.10 7.16
N GLN A 29 -16.40 4.89 7.13
CA GLN A 29 -16.76 4.24 5.90
C GLN A 29 -18.22 4.56 5.58
N ILE A 30 -18.46 5.20 4.45
CA ILE A 30 -19.81 5.42 3.92
C ILE A 30 -19.98 4.49 2.71
N ALA A 31 -21.01 3.65 2.75
CA ALA A 31 -21.42 2.92 1.55
C ALA A 31 -22.21 3.88 0.66
N TYR A 32 -21.53 4.47 -0.33
CA TYR A 32 -22.14 5.39 -1.28
C TYR A 32 -22.52 4.63 -2.56
N GLU A 33 -23.81 4.68 -2.91
CA GLU A 33 -24.44 3.89 -3.98
C GLU A 33 -23.87 4.21 -5.37
N GLU A 34 -23.39 5.43 -5.58
CA GLU A 34 -22.85 5.90 -6.87
C GLU A 34 -21.31 5.95 -6.89
N ALA A 35 -20.63 5.36 -5.90
CA ALA A 35 -19.17 5.41 -5.84
C ALA A 35 -18.53 4.73 -7.07
N PRO A 36 -17.52 5.35 -7.71
CA PRO A 36 -16.93 4.82 -8.94
C PRO A 36 -16.24 3.48 -8.69
N LEU A 37 -16.43 2.51 -9.59
CA LEU A 37 -15.67 1.26 -9.58
C LEU A 37 -14.20 1.56 -9.88
N ILE A 38 -13.36 1.51 -8.84
CA ILE A 38 -11.91 1.59 -9.00
C ILE A 38 -11.43 0.28 -9.64
N GLY A 39 -11.20 0.32 -10.95
CA GLY A 39 -10.67 -0.84 -11.69
C GLY A 39 -9.31 -1.30 -11.12
N LYS A 40 -8.94 -2.56 -11.41
CA LYS A 40 -7.65 -3.12 -11.01
C LYS A 40 -6.53 -2.26 -11.62
N GLY A 41 -5.83 -1.50 -10.77
CA GLY A 41 -4.66 -0.72 -11.17
C GLY A 41 -3.57 -1.61 -11.75
N ARG A 42 -2.69 -1.03 -12.57
CA ARG A 42 -1.42 -1.70 -12.91
C ARG A 42 -0.51 -1.61 -11.70
N TRP A 43 0.09 -2.74 -11.33
CA TRP A 43 1.09 -2.76 -10.27
C TRP A 43 2.30 -1.95 -10.73
N ALA A 44 2.73 -1.03 -9.88
CA ALA A 44 3.98 -0.30 -10.01
C ALA A 44 4.78 -0.53 -8.73
N CYS A 45 6.09 -0.76 -8.89
CA CYS A 45 6.96 -1.01 -7.74
C CYS A 45 7.00 0.25 -6.86
N PRO A 46 6.61 0.17 -5.58
CA PRO A 46 6.64 1.32 -4.69
C PRO A 46 8.07 1.81 -4.42
N ASP A 47 8.24 3.11 -4.19
CA ASP A 47 9.55 3.73 -4.00
C ASP A 47 10.35 3.15 -2.81
N PHE A 48 9.66 2.78 -1.73
CA PHE A 48 10.28 2.11 -0.58
C PHE A 48 10.78 0.70 -0.89
N VAL A 49 10.20 0.03 -1.89
CA VAL A 49 10.64 -1.29 -2.34
C VAL A 49 11.85 -1.14 -3.26
N LEU A 50 11.87 -0.12 -4.13
CA LEU A 50 13.01 0.18 -5.00
C LEU A 50 14.28 0.52 -4.20
N LYS A 51 14.11 1.13 -3.02
CA LYS A 51 15.21 1.48 -2.10
C LYS A 51 15.62 0.32 -1.18
N ASP A 52 14.96 -0.83 -1.26
CA ASP A 52 15.29 -2.00 -0.44
C ASP A 52 16.62 -2.62 -0.88
N HIS A 53 17.59 -2.64 0.05
CA HIS A 53 18.92 -3.18 -0.22
C HIS A 53 18.91 -4.66 -0.59
N GLN A 54 18.04 -5.45 0.04
CA GLN A 54 17.95 -6.89 -0.24
C GLN A 54 17.40 -7.15 -1.65
N LEU A 55 16.40 -6.39 -2.09
CA LEU A 55 15.93 -6.42 -3.47
C LEU A 55 17.04 -6.05 -4.45
N SER A 56 17.78 -4.97 -4.18
CA SER A 56 18.85 -4.49 -5.04
C SER A 56 19.93 -5.55 -5.29
N ILE A 57 20.36 -6.27 -4.24
CA ILE A 57 21.29 -7.40 -4.36
C ILE A 57 20.72 -8.48 -5.29
N LYS A 58 19.49 -8.94 -5.02
CA LYS A 58 18.87 -10.01 -5.79
C LYS A 58 18.67 -9.64 -7.27
N VAL A 59 18.20 -8.43 -7.54
CA VAL A 59 18.00 -7.96 -8.93
C VAL A 59 19.34 -7.87 -9.66
N LYS A 60 20.41 -7.46 -8.97
CA LYS A 60 21.77 -7.43 -9.53
C LYS A 60 22.26 -8.84 -9.87
N GLU A 61 22.08 -9.81 -8.98
CA GLU A 61 22.41 -11.22 -9.23
C GLU A 61 21.65 -11.78 -10.43
N LEU A 62 20.33 -11.57 -10.50
CA LEU A 62 19.50 -11.96 -11.64
C LEU A 62 19.97 -11.31 -12.95
N GLY A 63 20.33 -10.03 -12.90
CA GLY A 63 20.84 -9.28 -14.05
C GLY A 63 22.17 -9.83 -14.57
N LEU A 64 23.10 -10.15 -13.67
CA LEU A 64 24.40 -10.75 -14.03
C LEU A 64 24.22 -12.12 -14.69
N ASN A 65 23.33 -12.96 -14.14
CA ASN A 65 23.03 -14.27 -14.71
C ASN A 65 22.41 -14.13 -16.12
N ALA A 66 21.45 -13.22 -16.28
CA ALA A 66 20.83 -12.96 -17.58
C ALA A 66 21.85 -12.43 -18.61
N GLN A 67 22.78 -11.59 -18.18
CA GLN A 67 23.85 -11.07 -19.04
C GLN A 67 24.77 -12.20 -19.53
N GLN A 68 25.21 -13.09 -18.63
CA GLN A 68 26.04 -14.24 -18.98
C GLN A 68 25.33 -15.19 -19.95
N GLU A 69 24.04 -15.43 -19.75
CA GLU A 69 23.23 -16.24 -20.65
C GLU A 69 23.10 -15.59 -22.04
N ILE A 70 22.84 -14.28 -22.11
CA ILE A 70 22.79 -13.53 -23.37
C ILE A 70 24.14 -13.58 -24.10
N ASP A 71 25.26 -13.42 -23.40
CA ASP A 71 26.61 -13.51 -23.98
C ASP A 71 26.94 -14.92 -24.48
N THR A 72 26.35 -15.95 -23.87
CA THR A 72 26.48 -17.34 -24.30
C THR A 72 25.68 -17.59 -25.56
N ILE A 73 24.45 -17.08 -25.64
CA ILE A 73 23.61 -17.11 -26.85
C ILE A 73 24.28 -16.37 -28.01
N ARG A 74 24.90 -15.22 -27.73
CA ARG A 74 25.64 -14.45 -28.74
C ARG A 74 26.80 -15.24 -29.34
N ARG A 75 27.48 -16.08 -28.55
CA ARG A 75 28.62 -16.90 -28.99
C ARG A 75 28.19 -18.21 -29.67
N ALA A 76 27.18 -18.88 -29.14
CA ALA A 76 26.72 -20.18 -29.63
C ALA A 76 25.78 -20.09 -30.86
N GLY A 77 25.24 -18.91 -31.13
CA GLY A 77 24.22 -18.69 -32.16
C GLY A 77 22.80 -18.81 -31.61
N ARG A 78 21.88 -18.05 -32.21
CA ARG A 78 20.47 -18.03 -31.80
C ARG A 78 19.76 -19.29 -32.28
N ILE A 79 19.08 -19.97 -31.35
CA ILE A 79 18.14 -21.07 -31.63
C ILE A 79 16.76 -20.74 -31.04
N GLN A 80 15.72 -21.45 -31.46
CA GLN A 80 14.33 -21.14 -31.08
C GLN A 80 14.12 -21.07 -29.56
N ASP A 81 14.81 -21.95 -28.81
CA ASP A 81 14.73 -22.01 -27.36
C ASP A 81 15.78 -21.19 -26.62
N MET A 82 16.83 -20.73 -27.31
CA MET A 82 17.85 -19.82 -26.75
C MET A 82 17.83 -18.49 -27.49
N ASN A 83 16.96 -17.59 -27.01
CA ASN A 83 16.75 -16.25 -27.56
C ASN A 83 17.00 -15.19 -26.47
N PRO A 84 17.85 -14.17 -26.72
CA PRO A 84 18.12 -13.10 -25.75
C PRO A 84 16.87 -12.39 -25.25
N GLN A 85 15.83 -12.28 -26.09
CA GLN A 85 14.55 -11.66 -25.70
C GLN A 85 13.81 -12.48 -24.64
N ARG A 86 13.84 -13.81 -24.72
CA ARG A 86 13.22 -14.69 -23.72
C ARG A 86 13.98 -14.62 -22.40
N THR A 87 15.31 -14.65 -22.46
CA THR A 87 16.18 -14.47 -21.28
C THR A 87 15.92 -13.13 -20.60
N TYR A 88 15.85 -12.03 -21.35
CA TYR A 88 15.54 -10.72 -20.81
C TYR A 88 14.13 -10.64 -20.20
N HIS A 89 13.13 -11.21 -20.88
CA HIS A 89 11.77 -11.27 -20.36
C HIS A 89 11.69 -12.07 -19.05
N LYS A 90 12.39 -13.20 -18.96
CA LYS A 90 12.51 -14.01 -17.74
C LYS A 90 13.12 -13.19 -16.60
N PHE A 91 14.25 -12.51 -16.86
CA PHE A 91 14.89 -11.61 -15.89
C PHE A 91 13.92 -10.56 -15.34
N ILE A 92 13.24 -9.80 -16.20
CA ILE A 92 12.31 -8.74 -15.76
C ILE A 92 11.15 -9.33 -14.96
N THR A 93 10.65 -10.50 -15.36
CA THR A 93 9.54 -11.18 -14.66
C THR A 93 9.97 -11.65 -13.27
N GLU A 94 11.15 -12.25 -13.14
CA GLU A 94 11.71 -12.71 -11.87
C GLU A 94 12.01 -11.53 -10.94
N ALA A 95 12.64 -10.47 -11.46
CA ALA A 95 12.89 -9.24 -10.71
C ALA A 95 11.59 -8.60 -10.20
N MET A 96 10.54 -8.58 -11.02
CA MET A 96 9.22 -8.07 -10.64
C MET A 96 8.57 -8.93 -9.55
N ASN A 97 8.69 -10.25 -9.63
CA ASN A 97 8.15 -11.15 -8.61
C ASN A 97 8.89 -10.98 -7.28
N GLN A 98 10.22 -10.86 -7.30
CA GLN A 98 11.00 -10.55 -6.10
C GLN A 98 10.59 -9.21 -5.49
N ALA A 99 10.35 -8.18 -6.30
CA ALA A 99 9.86 -6.89 -5.80
C ALA A 99 8.49 -7.01 -5.12
N LYS A 100 7.54 -7.78 -5.69
CA LYS A 100 6.22 -8.02 -5.10
C LYS A 100 6.31 -8.79 -3.77
N GLU A 101 7.16 -9.80 -3.68
CA GLU A 101 7.40 -10.53 -2.44
C GLU A 101 7.96 -9.62 -1.35
N ARG A 102 8.96 -8.79 -1.70
CA ARG A 102 9.55 -7.80 -0.78
C ARG A 102 8.52 -6.77 -0.33
N GLU A 103 7.68 -6.29 -1.24
CA GLU A 103 6.59 -5.37 -0.91
C GLU A 103 5.65 -5.97 0.14
N GLN A 104 5.24 -7.22 -0.02
CA GLN A 104 4.35 -7.90 0.93
C GLN A 104 4.99 -8.03 2.30
N ILE A 105 6.27 -8.41 2.36
CA ILE A 105 7.03 -8.54 3.61
C ILE A 105 7.12 -7.19 4.33
N ILE A 106 7.54 -6.13 3.63
CA ILE A 106 7.69 -4.80 4.22
C ILE A 106 6.34 -4.26 4.68
N LYS A 107 5.28 -4.42 3.88
CA LYS A 107 3.92 -4.02 4.27
C LYS A 107 3.44 -4.77 5.51
N ALA A 108 3.66 -6.08 5.59
CA ALA A 108 3.28 -6.88 6.76
C ALA A 108 4.03 -6.42 8.03
N GLN A 109 5.33 -6.15 7.91
CA GLN A 109 6.14 -5.62 9.01
C GLN A 109 5.63 -4.24 9.49
N ASN A 110 5.34 -3.34 8.56
CA ASN A 110 4.80 -2.02 8.88
C ASN A 110 3.42 -2.11 9.55
N GLN A 111 2.52 -2.98 9.04
CA GLN A 111 1.21 -3.22 9.65
C GLN A 111 1.33 -3.81 11.06
N LEU A 112 2.26 -4.74 11.26
CA LEU A 112 2.54 -5.31 12.58
C LEU A 112 3.06 -4.23 13.54
N LYS A 113 3.96 -3.35 13.07
CA LYS A 113 4.47 -2.23 13.86
C LYS A 113 3.36 -1.24 14.22
N GLU A 114 2.51 -0.86 13.27
CA GLU A 114 1.32 -0.03 13.52
C GLU A 114 0.38 -0.67 14.56
N SER A 115 0.08 -1.97 14.43
CA SER A 115 -0.79 -2.68 15.38
C SER A 115 -0.17 -2.74 16.78
N THR A 116 1.12 -3.01 16.87
CA THR A 116 1.85 -3.08 18.15
C THR A 116 1.85 -1.73 18.85
N LEU A 117 2.14 -0.65 18.11
CA LEU A 117 2.10 0.71 18.66
C LEU A 117 0.69 1.10 19.10
N SER A 118 -0.35 0.77 18.32
CA SER A 118 -1.73 1.03 18.70
C SER A 118 -2.10 0.32 20.00
N LYS A 119 -1.76 -0.97 20.13
CA LYS A 119 -2.01 -1.75 21.35
C LYS A 119 -1.23 -1.18 22.55
N ALA A 120 0.00 -0.73 22.34
CA ALA A 120 0.81 -0.11 23.38
C ALA A 120 0.22 1.23 23.86
N ILE A 121 -0.33 2.04 22.94
CA ILE A 121 -1.05 3.28 23.27
C ILE A 121 -2.29 2.94 24.11
N ASP A 122 -3.09 1.97 23.70
CA ASP A 122 -4.30 1.57 24.41
C ASP A 122 -3.99 1.02 25.81
N ALA A 123 -2.94 0.21 25.94
CA ALA A 123 -2.48 -0.34 27.22
C ALA A 123 -1.97 0.78 28.15
N THR A 124 -1.11 1.66 27.64
CA THR A 124 -0.54 2.78 28.42
C THR A 124 -1.64 3.76 28.85
N SER A 125 -2.66 3.98 28.01
CA SER A 125 -3.77 4.88 28.35
C SER A 125 -4.64 4.34 29.50
N LYS A 126 -4.76 3.01 29.61
CA LYS A 126 -5.57 2.33 30.64
C LYS A 126 -4.78 2.01 31.92
N ASP A 127 -3.46 2.14 31.87
CA ASP A 127 -2.57 1.80 32.99
C ASP A 127 -2.68 2.82 34.12
N GLN A 128 -3.42 2.45 35.18
CA GLN A 128 -3.63 3.25 36.38
C GLN A 128 -2.42 3.28 37.32
N SER A 129 -1.42 2.40 37.12
CA SER A 129 -0.24 2.32 38.00
C SER A 129 0.75 3.47 37.77
N LEU A 130 0.74 4.06 36.58
CA LEU A 130 1.64 5.16 36.21
C LEU A 130 1.10 6.51 36.69
N SER A 131 2.01 7.37 37.14
CA SER A 131 1.71 8.79 37.38
C SER A 131 1.19 9.45 36.11
N ASN A 132 0.27 10.41 36.24
CA ASN A 132 -0.31 11.13 35.10
C ASN A 132 0.77 11.74 34.19
N MET A 133 1.85 12.27 34.78
CA MET A 133 2.97 12.86 34.03
C MET A 133 3.72 11.79 33.22
N GLU A 134 4.01 10.64 33.83
CA GLU A 134 4.73 9.54 33.18
C GLU A 134 3.89 8.90 32.07
N ARG A 135 2.59 8.73 32.32
CA ARG A 135 1.62 8.25 31.33
C ARG A 135 1.56 9.16 30.12
N SER A 136 1.46 10.48 30.36
CA SER A 136 1.44 11.49 29.30
C SER A 136 2.72 11.44 28.45
N ASN A 137 3.89 11.37 29.09
CA ASN A 137 5.18 11.30 28.39
C ASN A 137 5.33 10.02 27.54
N LYS A 138 4.92 8.86 28.08
CA LYS A 138 4.95 7.59 27.33
C LYS A 138 3.99 7.62 26.14
N LEU A 139 2.77 8.11 26.34
CA LEU A 139 1.77 8.26 25.28
C LEU A 139 2.26 9.23 24.19
N GLY A 140 2.86 10.35 24.57
CA GLY A 140 3.44 11.32 23.62
C GLY A 140 4.49 10.69 22.72
N LYS A 141 5.39 9.88 23.29
CA LYS A 141 6.42 9.15 22.51
C LYS A 141 5.80 8.14 21.54
N LEU A 142 4.88 7.30 22.01
CA LEU A 142 4.23 6.27 21.18
C LEU A 142 3.38 6.89 20.06
N LYS A 143 2.63 7.97 20.37
CA LYS A 143 1.84 8.70 19.37
C LYS A 143 2.73 9.39 18.34
N SER A 144 3.87 9.96 18.76
CA SER A 144 4.84 10.58 17.84
C SER A 144 5.40 9.55 16.85
N GLU A 145 5.77 8.36 17.33
CA GLU A 145 6.27 7.28 16.46
C GLU A 145 5.19 6.76 15.50
N LEU A 146 3.94 6.63 15.96
CA LEU A 146 2.84 6.27 15.08
C LEU A 146 2.58 7.36 14.02
N LYS A 147 2.72 8.63 14.40
CA LYS A 147 2.54 9.77 13.50
C LYS A 147 3.61 9.78 12.41
N SER A 148 4.88 9.57 12.74
CA SER A 148 5.96 9.55 11.74
C SER A 148 5.78 8.44 10.72
N LEU A 149 5.43 7.22 11.16
CA LEU A 149 5.12 6.11 10.25
C LEU A 149 4.01 6.43 9.25
N LYS A 150 2.93 7.06 9.72
CA LYS A 150 1.83 7.47 8.84
C LYS A 150 2.23 8.60 7.90
N GLN A 151 3.09 9.50 8.36
CA GLN A 151 3.59 10.60 7.56
C GLN A 151 4.45 10.10 6.40
N ASP A 152 5.41 9.21 6.67
CA ASP A 152 6.23 8.59 5.64
C ASP A 152 5.38 7.87 4.59
N ARG A 153 4.35 7.16 5.03
CA ARG A 153 3.41 6.49 4.13
C ARG A 153 2.63 7.49 3.26
N HIS A 154 2.12 8.56 3.85
CA HIS A 154 1.36 9.58 3.12
C HIS A 154 2.26 10.29 2.09
N GLU A 155 3.45 10.72 2.49
CA GLU A 155 4.43 11.34 1.60
C GLU A 155 4.79 10.44 0.42
N ASN A 156 5.04 9.16 0.66
CA ASN A 156 5.34 8.20 -0.40
C ASN A 156 4.16 8.04 -1.38
N SER A 157 2.92 8.01 -0.88
CA SER A 157 1.73 7.95 -1.71
C SER A 157 1.57 9.22 -2.57
N CYS A 158 1.79 10.39 -1.98
CA CYS A 158 1.72 11.67 -2.70
C CYS A 158 2.82 11.78 -3.76
N ARG A 159 4.07 11.46 -3.42
CA ARG A 159 5.20 11.45 -4.38
C ARG A 159 4.91 10.53 -5.57
N PHE A 160 4.33 9.36 -5.32
CA PHE A 160 3.93 8.44 -6.38
C PHE A 160 2.84 9.03 -7.28
N ILE A 161 1.79 9.60 -6.71
CA ILE A 161 0.71 10.25 -7.48
C ILE A 161 1.26 11.41 -8.31
N THR A 162 2.08 12.28 -7.71
CA THR A 162 2.71 13.41 -8.39
C THR A 162 3.62 12.95 -9.54
N ALA A 163 4.49 11.97 -9.30
CA ALA A 163 5.38 11.43 -10.32
C ALA A 163 4.58 10.80 -11.48
N LYS A 164 3.48 10.12 -11.17
CA LYS A 164 2.60 9.54 -12.17
C LYS A 164 1.84 10.57 -13.00
N ASN A 165 1.29 11.60 -12.34
CA ASN A 165 0.69 12.75 -13.03
C ASN A 165 1.71 13.36 -13.99
N HIS A 166 2.89 13.72 -13.50
CA HIS A 166 3.93 14.31 -14.32
C HIS A 166 4.34 13.43 -15.51
N LEU A 167 4.33 12.09 -15.36
CA LEU A 167 4.69 11.17 -16.43
C LEU A 167 3.57 10.97 -17.48
N GLU A 168 2.31 10.90 -17.03
CA GLU A 168 1.20 10.37 -17.84
C GLU A 168 0.06 11.38 -18.10
N GLU A 169 0.10 12.59 -17.53
CA GLU A 169 -0.97 13.60 -17.64
C GLU A 169 -1.06 14.26 -19.01
N GLU A 170 0.06 14.39 -19.74
CA GLU A 170 0.05 14.95 -21.11
C GLU A 170 0.11 13.87 -22.19
N THR A 171 0.32 12.61 -21.80
CA THR A 171 0.36 11.48 -22.73
C THR A 171 -1.01 10.84 -22.81
N VAL A 172 -1.53 10.66 -24.03
CA VAL A 172 -2.79 9.94 -24.31
C VAL A 172 -2.65 8.47 -23.89
N SER A 173 -2.83 8.23 -22.60
CA SER A 173 -2.60 6.98 -21.90
C SER A 173 -3.90 6.50 -21.29
N LYS A 174 -3.94 5.23 -20.85
CA LYS A 174 -5.08 4.74 -20.07
C LYS A 174 -5.32 5.61 -18.84
N TYR A 175 -4.26 6.13 -18.22
CA TYR A 175 -4.35 7.01 -17.06
C TYR A 175 -5.07 8.32 -17.41
N TYR A 176 -4.63 9.00 -18.47
CA TYR A 176 -5.28 10.21 -18.98
C TYR A 176 -6.77 10.04 -19.22
N PHE A 177 -7.16 8.97 -19.92
CA PHE A 177 -8.57 8.68 -20.14
C PHE A 177 -9.30 8.36 -18.85
N GLN A 178 -8.69 7.63 -17.91
CA GLN A 178 -9.36 7.21 -16.68
C GLN A 178 -9.55 8.37 -15.69
N VAL A 179 -8.63 9.33 -15.65
CA VAL A 179 -8.76 10.57 -14.87
C VAL A 179 -9.90 11.43 -15.41
N ASN A 180 -10.09 11.46 -16.74
CA ASN A 180 -11.07 12.33 -17.41
C ASN A 180 -12.40 11.63 -17.76
N LYS A 181 -12.55 10.32 -17.51
CA LYS A 181 -13.72 9.55 -17.94
C LYS A 181 -14.86 9.65 -16.93
N GLU A 182 -16.00 10.12 -17.41
CA GLU A 182 -17.29 10.01 -16.72
C GLU A 182 -17.67 8.53 -16.52
N SER A 183 -18.03 8.14 -15.29
CA SER A 183 -18.34 6.75 -14.93
C SER A 183 -19.81 6.57 -14.59
N LYS A 184 -20.46 5.61 -15.26
CA LYS A 184 -21.87 5.26 -15.06
C LYS A 184 -22.01 4.08 -14.07
N PRO A 185 -23.03 4.06 -13.19
CA PRO A 185 -23.20 3.02 -12.17
C PRO A 185 -23.58 1.64 -12.77
N ARG A 186 -23.29 0.55 -12.04
CA ARG A 186 -23.77 -0.84 -12.29
C ARG A 186 -24.51 -1.36 -11.05
N ASP A 187 -25.24 -2.47 -11.19
CA ASP A 187 -26.08 -3.09 -10.15
C ASP A 187 -25.39 -3.28 -8.77
N ILE A 188 -26.18 -3.11 -7.71
CA ILE A 188 -25.73 -2.65 -6.38
C ILE A 188 -25.80 -3.78 -5.33
N ILE A 189 -24.73 -3.93 -4.52
CA ILE A 189 -24.72 -4.69 -3.25
C ILE A 189 -24.21 -3.74 -2.16
N HIS A 190 -25.07 -3.32 -1.22
CA HIS A 190 -24.78 -2.28 -0.22
C HIS A 190 -23.70 -2.69 0.81
N ALA A 191 -23.76 -3.93 1.26
CA ALA A 191 -22.80 -4.51 2.19
C ALA A 191 -22.90 -6.04 2.12
N LEU A 192 -21.77 -6.71 2.36
CA LEU A 192 -21.77 -8.13 2.68
C LEU A 192 -21.82 -8.25 4.20
N GLU A 193 -22.80 -8.97 4.71
CA GLU A 193 -22.86 -9.34 6.12
C GLU A 193 -21.71 -10.30 6.43
N ILE A 194 -20.97 -10.06 7.51
CA ILE A 194 -20.00 -11.04 8.01
C ILE A 194 -20.82 -12.14 8.69
N PRO A 195 -20.75 -13.40 8.25
CA PRO A 195 -21.51 -14.47 8.87
C PRO A 195 -21.21 -14.52 10.36
N ASN A 196 -22.25 -14.37 11.19
CA ASN A 196 -22.12 -14.52 12.63
C ASN A 196 -21.67 -15.96 12.92
N PRO A 197 -20.52 -16.20 13.58
CA PRO A 197 -20.22 -17.54 14.09
C PRO A 197 -21.28 -17.85 15.14
N LEU A 198 -22.18 -18.78 14.79
CA LEU A 198 -23.32 -19.29 15.54
C LEU A 198 -23.29 -18.93 17.04
N ARG A 199 -24.17 -18.01 17.47
CA ARG A 199 -24.63 -18.00 18.86
C ARG A 199 -25.31 -19.34 19.09
N ASN A 200 -24.67 -20.22 19.85
CA ASN A 200 -25.28 -21.43 20.40
C ASN A 200 -26.58 -21.02 21.09
N GLN A 201 -27.72 -21.39 20.50
CA GLN A 201 -29.02 -21.32 21.16
C GLN A 201 -29.05 -22.46 22.17
N THR A 202 -28.95 -22.11 23.45
CA THR A 202 -29.40 -22.94 24.58
C THR A 202 -30.92 -22.90 24.66
#